data_AF-A0A931ACA3-F1
#
_entry.id   AF-A0A931ACA3-F1
#
_cell.length_a   1.000
_cell.length_b   1.000
_cell.length_c   1.000
_cell.angle_alpha   90.00
_cell.angle_beta   90.00
_cell.angle_gamma   90.00
#
_symmetry.space_group_name_H-M   'P 1'
#
loop_
_entity.id
_entity.type
_entity.pdbx_description
1 polymer ?
#
loop_
_entity_poly.entity_id
_entity_poly.type
_entity_poly.pdbx_seq_one_letter_code
_entity_poly.pdbx_strand_id
1 'polypeptide(L)'
;MTSEAACGARPFAYVLPAILMGLPPMFLSRPIVHAMLDAWQVRAHAVAGESHQALRLLSRADLHWEHRDPDEDPAWIYWMRRPSTTIEVGMALVEIGQPATAVQMLEEGMVERTEDYVRDTALGMAAIADAQLGHKNLDGALDTARRAAELVARIGSNRVVDQLRAFAGSSHLASRRPRSSATTSTA
;
A
#
# COMPACT_ATOMS: atom_id res chain seq x y z
N MET A 1 -33.27 8.05 -27.63
CA MET A 1 -32.97 8.07 -26.19
C MET A 1 -31.75 7.19 -25.95
N THR A 2 -30.57 7.77 -26.11
CA THR A 2 -29.27 7.15 -25.87
C THR A 2 -28.61 7.97 -24.78
N SER A 3 -28.58 7.45 -23.55
CA SER A 3 -27.85 8.10 -22.45
C SER A 3 -26.48 7.46 -22.36
N GLU A 4 -25.50 8.22 -22.83
CA GLU A 4 -24.07 7.93 -22.88
C GLU A 4 -23.48 7.68 -21.50
N ALA A 5 -22.55 6.73 -21.48
CA ALA A 5 -21.66 6.42 -20.39
C ALA A 5 -20.68 7.58 -20.14
N ALA A 6 -20.69 8.14 -18.94
CA ALA A 6 -19.58 8.94 -18.43
C ALA A 6 -18.66 8.04 -17.59
N CYS A 7 -17.85 7.25 -18.30
CA CYS A 7 -16.65 6.60 -17.79
C CYS A 7 -15.62 7.69 -17.43
N GLY A 8 -15.66 8.16 -16.18
CA GLY A 8 -14.77 9.18 -15.65
C GLY A 8 -13.45 8.58 -15.17
N ALA A 9 -12.56 8.23 -16.09
CA ALA A 9 -11.16 7.98 -15.80
C ALA A 9 -10.53 9.20 -15.10
N ARG A 10 -10.21 9.09 -13.81
CA ARG A 10 -9.34 10.06 -13.12
C ARG A 10 -8.01 9.39 -12.80
N PRO A 11 -6.95 9.67 -13.58
CA PRO A 11 -5.62 9.13 -13.31
C PRO A 11 -5.02 9.80 -12.08
N PHE A 12 -4.11 9.08 -11.46
CA PHE A 12 -3.29 9.35 -10.28
C PHE A 12 -2.34 10.58 -10.45
N ALA A 13 -2.80 11.66 -11.08
CA ALA A 13 -1.98 12.74 -11.61
C ALA A 13 -2.21 14.11 -10.91
N TYR A 14 -2.74 14.13 -9.69
CA TYR A 14 -2.82 15.35 -8.88
C TYR A 14 -2.28 15.10 -7.46
N VAL A 15 -0.99 14.76 -7.38
CA VAL A 15 -0.18 15.03 -6.18
C VAL A 15 0.95 15.98 -6.59
N LEU A 16 0.55 17.13 -7.12
CA LEU A 16 1.19 18.45 -7.03
C LEU A 16 0.25 19.40 -7.81
N PRO A 17 -0.35 20.43 -7.17
CA PRO A 17 0.47 21.58 -6.78
C PRO A 17 0.03 22.18 -5.44
N ALA A 18 0.60 21.72 -4.32
CA ALA A 18 0.54 22.49 -3.06
C ALA A 18 1.62 23.59 -3.00
N ILE A 19 2.53 23.65 -3.99
CA ILE A 19 3.57 24.68 -4.06
C ILE A 19 3.02 25.99 -4.67
N LEU A 20 1.86 25.97 -5.35
CA LEU A 20 1.35 27.15 -6.09
C LEU A 20 0.14 27.87 -5.44
N MET A 21 -0.41 27.35 -4.34
CA MET A 21 -1.42 28.06 -3.53
C MET A 21 -0.80 28.34 -2.18
N GLY A 22 -0.52 29.61 -1.87
CA GLY A 22 0.05 30.06 -0.61
C GLY A 22 -0.81 29.66 0.59
N LEU A 23 -0.63 28.44 1.07
CA LEU A 23 -1.17 27.96 2.34
C LEU A 23 -0.54 28.83 3.43
N PRO A 24 -1.34 29.56 4.24
CA PRO A 24 -0.79 30.32 5.35
C PRO A 24 0.02 29.39 6.28
N PRO A 25 1.12 29.88 6.87
CA PRO A 25 2.08 29.05 7.60
C PRO A 25 1.48 28.27 8.78
N MET A 26 0.28 28.65 9.26
CA MET A 26 -0.47 27.91 10.28
C MET A 26 -0.95 26.52 9.84
N PHE A 27 -1.02 26.22 8.54
CA PHE A 27 -1.44 24.89 8.06
C PHE A 27 -0.36 23.81 8.22
N LEU A 28 0.91 24.19 8.20
CA LEU A 28 2.03 23.25 8.34
C LEU A 28 2.27 22.80 9.79
N SER A 29 1.62 23.44 10.76
CA SER A 29 1.72 23.08 12.20
C SER A 29 0.62 22.11 12.65
N ARG A 30 -0.26 21.67 11.74
CA ARG A 30 -1.36 20.77 12.07
C ARG A 30 -0.85 19.33 12.23
N PRO A 31 -1.22 18.59 13.29
CA PRO A 31 -0.79 17.20 13.46
C PRO A 31 -1.06 16.33 12.23
N ILE A 32 -2.23 16.47 11.61
CA ILE A 32 -2.58 15.68 10.41
C ILE A 32 -1.64 15.91 9.22
N VAL A 33 -1.12 17.12 9.05
CA VAL A 33 -0.17 17.45 7.97
C VAL A 33 1.19 16.83 8.27
N HIS A 34 1.62 16.83 9.53
CA HIS A 34 2.82 16.11 9.95
C HIS A 34 2.68 14.60 9.76
N ALA A 35 1.53 14.03 10.13
CA ALA A 35 1.24 12.62 9.89
C ALA A 35 1.38 12.25 8.40
N MET A 36 0.86 13.09 7.50
CA MET A 36 0.96 12.88 6.06
C MET A 36 2.40 12.92 5.57
N LEU A 37 3.16 13.95 5.97
CA LEU A 37 4.55 14.14 5.55
C LEU A 37 5.45 13.01 6.07
N ASP A 38 5.21 12.53 7.29
CA ASP A 38 5.94 11.39 7.85
C ASP A 38 5.61 10.10 7.11
N ALA A 39 4.32 9.84 6.85
CA ALA A 39 3.87 8.65 6.13
C ALA A 39 4.50 8.53 4.73
N TRP A 40 4.64 9.65 4.00
CA TRP A 40 5.28 9.67 2.68
C TRP A 40 6.77 9.30 2.70
N GLN A 41 7.45 9.53 3.83
CA GLN A 41 8.87 9.21 3.97
C GLN A 41 9.11 7.75 4.36
N VAL A 42 8.12 7.08 5.00
CA VAL A 42 8.28 5.71 5.52
C VAL A 42 8.80 4.76 4.46
N ARG A 43 8.17 4.74 3.28
CA ARG A 43 8.58 3.84 2.20
C ARG A 43 9.92 4.23 1.58
N ALA A 44 10.21 5.52 1.46
CA ALA A 44 11.50 5.98 0.94
C ALA A 44 12.66 5.45 1.79
N HIS A 45 12.54 5.54 3.11
CA HIS A 45 13.53 4.98 4.04
C HIS A 45 13.57 3.45 4.02
N ALA A 46 12.42 2.79 3.90
CA ALA A 46 12.37 1.33 3.80
C ALA A 46 13.14 0.82 2.57
N VAL A 47 12.92 1.41 1.39
CA VAL A 47 13.61 1.06 0.15
C VAL A 47 15.11 1.39 0.21
N ALA A 48 15.50 2.41 0.97
CA ALA A 48 16.90 2.74 1.23
C ALA A 48 17.59 1.76 2.21
N GLY A 49 16.88 0.76 2.76
CA GLY A 49 17.39 -0.18 3.77
C GLY A 49 17.45 0.40 5.18
N GLU A 50 16.84 1.57 5.41
CA GLU A 50 16.87 2.29 6.67
C GLU A 50 15.68 1.91 7.58
N SER A 51 15.55 0.61 7.87
CA SER A 51 14.38 0.04 8.56
C SER A 51 14.03 0.73 9.88
N HIS A 52 15.04 1.10 10.68
CA HIS A 52 14.82 1.82 11.92
C HIS A 52 14.23 3.22 11.70
N GLN A 53 14.64 3.93 10.66
CA GLN A 53 14.12 5.26 10.36
C GLN A 53 12.68 5.17 9.81
N ALA A 54 12.41 4.18 8.96
CA ALA A 54 11.06 3.90 8.46
C ALA A 54 10.08 3.65 9.62
N LEU A 55 10.44 2.78 10.57
CA LEU A 55 9.60 2.49 11.74
C LEU A 55 9.41 3.70 12.65
N ARG A 56 10.47 4.48 12.91
CA ARG A 56 10.37 5.72 13.70
C ARG A 56 9.40 6.71 13.08
N LEU A 57 9.49 6.91 11.77
CA LEU A 57 8.60 7.82 11.03
C LEU A 57 7.17 7.31 11.05
N LEU A 58 6.95 6.01 10.89
CA LEU A 58 5.61 5.42 11.01
C LEU A 58 5.01 5.68 12.40
N SER A 59 5.75 5.39 13.47
CA SER A 59 5.27 5.66 14.83
C SER A 59 4.98 7.14 15.07
N ARG A 60 5.82 8.04 14.52
CA ARG A 60 5.58 9.48 14.61
C ARG A 60 4.35 9.91 13.82
N ALA A 61 4.14 9.33 12.64
CA ALA A 61 2.97 9.59 11.81
C ALA A 61 1.68 9.19 12.52
N ASP A 62 1.62 7.98 13.10
CA ASP A 62 0.46 7.51 13.83
C ASP A 62 0.20 8.34 15.10
N LEU A 63 1.27 8.75 15.81
CA LEU A 63 1.13 9.65 16.96
C LEU A 63 0.50 10.98 16.54
N HIS A 64 0.94 11.56 15.43
CA HIS A 64 0.35 12.77 14.88
C HIS A 64 -1.11 12.58 14.43
N TRP A 65 -1.45 11.42 13.86
CA TRP A 65 -2.83 11.06 13.52
C TRP A 65 -3.73 10.97 14.75
N GLU A 66 -3.22 10.44 15.86
CA GLU A 66 -3.94 10.31 17.14
C GLU A 66 -4.15 11.66 17.84
N HIS A 67 -3.22 12.60 17.69
CA HIS A 67 -3.31 13.94 18.26
C HIS A 67 -4.04 14.94 17.36
N ARG A 68 -4.57 14.52 16.21
CA ARG A 68 -5.30 15.43 15.33
C ARG A 68 -6.65 15.80 15.93
N ASP A 69 -7.10 17.00 15.57
CA ASP A 69 -8.47 17.43 15.79
C ASP A 69 -9.18 17.50 14.43
N PRO A 70 -10.14 16.60 14.15
CA PRO A 70 -10.84 16.54 12.87
C PRO A 70 -11.57 17.83 12.48
N ASP A 71 -12.03 18.64 13.44
CA ASP A 71 -12.72 19.91 13.16
C ASP A 71 -11.73 20.99 12.66
N GLU A 72 -10.46 20.73 12.91
CA GLU A 72 -9.32 21.60 12.69
C GLU A 72 -8.44 21.10 11.52
N ASP A 73 -8.82 19.97 10.91
CA ASP A 73 -8.13 19.38 9.77
C ASP A 73 -8.42 20.19 8.49
N PRO A 74 -7.42 20.43 7.63
CA PRO A 74 -7.66 21.11 6.36
C PRO A 74 -8.62 20.30 5.48
N ALA A 75 -9.64 20.93 4.90
CA ALA A 75 -10.66 20.23 4.10
C ALA A 75 -10.10 19.35 2.96
N TRP A 76 -8.92 19.69 2.43
CA TRP A 76 -8.26 18.90 1.38
C TRP A 76 -7.70 17.56 1.88
N ILE A 77 -7.59 17.30 3.18
CA ILE A 77 -7.02 16.05 3.74
C ILE A 77 -8.06 14.94 3.94
N TYR A 78 -9.29 15.12 3.46
CA TYR A 78 -10.41 14.18 3.57
C TYR A 78 -10.11 12.73 3.09
N TRP A 79 -9.12 12.58 2.21
CA TRP A 79 -8.68 11.30 1.66
C TRP A 79 -7.75 10.53 2.60
N MET A 80 -7.16 11.20 3.59
CA MET A 80 -6.19 10.58 4.47
C MET A 80 -6.87 9.57 5.41
N ARG A 81 -6.14 8.49 5.69
CA ARG A 81 -6.48 7.45 6.65
C ARG A 81 -5.33 7.31 7.64
N ARG A 82 -5.52 6.52 8.69
CA ARG A 82 -4.44 6.22 9.65
C ARG A 82 -3.19 5.78 8.87
N PRO A 83 -2.02 6.43 9.07
CA PRO A 83 -0.81 6.13 8.32
C PRO A 83 -0.49 4.64 8.23
N SER A 84 -0.60 3.91 9.35
CA SER A 84 -0.35 2.48 9.38
C SER A 84 -1.19 1.63 8.44
N THR A 85 -2.42 2.06 8.13
CA THR A 85 -3.37 1.30 7.30
C THR A 85 -3.30 1.66 5.82
N THR A 86 -2.32 2.49 5.44
CA THR A 86 -2.08 2.89 4.05
C THR A 86 -1.28 1.83 3.29
N ILE A 87 -1.54 1.75 1.98
CA ILE A 87 -0.86 0.80 1.09
C ILE A 87 0.66 1.04 1.06
N GLU A 88 1.09 2.30 1.08
CA GLU A 88 2.51 2.66 1.06
C GLU A 88 3.25 2.20 2.32
N VAL A 89 2.62 2.33 3.49
CA VAL A 89 3.19 1.79 4.74
C VAL A 89 3.18 0.26 4.74
N GLY A 90 2.11 -0.36 4.24
CA GLY A 90 2.08 -1.80 4.03
C GLY A 90 3.27 -2.28 3.19
N MET A 91 3.52 -1.67 2.02
CA MET A 91 4.68 -1.97 1.19
C MET A 91 6.01 -1.71 1.90
N ALA A 92 6.11 -0.65 2.70
CA ALA A 92 7.30 -0.36 3.48
C ALA A 92 7.59 -1.44 4.54
N LEU A 93 6.55 -1.93 5.23
CA LEU A 93 6.66 -3.01 6.21
C LEU A 93 7.17 -4.31 5.55
N VAL A 94 6.77 -4.57 4.31
CA VAL A 94 7.25 -5.72 3.53
C VAL A 94 8.74 -5.60 3.22
N GLU A 95 9.16 -4.43 2.74
CA GLU A 95 10.56 -4.14 2.39
C GLU A 95 11.50 -4.31 3.60
N ILE A 96 11.03 -3.95 4.80
CA ILE A 96 11.82 -4.09 6.04
C ILE A 96 11.66 -5.46 6.73
N GLY A 97 11.03 -6.44 6.07
CA GLY A 97 10.93 -7.81 6.56
C GLY A 97 9.81 -8.08 7.57
N GLN A 98 8.74 -7.27 7.58
CA GLN A 98 7.55 -7.43 8.43
C GLN A 98 6.25 -7.70 7.63
N PRO A 99 6.21 -8.74 6.78
CA PRO A 99 5.06 -9.01 5.90
C PRO A 99 3.79 -9.41 6.66
N ALA A 100 3.91 -10.06 7.83
CA ALA A 100 2.74 -10.42 8.65
C ALA A 100 2.05 -9.17 9.20
N THR A 101 2.83 -8.22 9.73
CA THR A 101 2.33 -6.92 10.19
C THR A 101 1.73 -6.12 9.02
N ALA A 102 2.37 -6.16 7.84
CA ALA A 102 1.84 -5.52 6.64
C ALA A 102 0.44 -6.05 6.28
N VAL A 103 0.25 -7.38 6.30
CA VAL A 103 -1.05 -8.01 6.03
C VAL A 103 -2.10 -7.49 7.01
N GLN A 104 -1.83 -7.57 8.31
CA GLN A 104 -2.77 -7.16 9.35
C GLN A 104 -3.19 -5.69 9.18
N MET A 105 -2.22 -4.79 9.05
CA MET A 105 -2.48 -3.35 8.91
C MET A 105 -3.26 -3.00 7.64
N LEU A 106 -2.98 -3.71 6.55
CA LEU A 106 -3.70 -3.51 5.29
C LEU A 106 -5.12 -4.06 5.35
N GLU A 107 -5.34 -5.21 5.99
CA GLU A 107 -6.68 -5.75 6.24
C GLU A 107 -7.52 -4.80 7.09
N GLU A 108 -6.95 -4.24 8.16
CA GLU A 108 -7.59 -3.20 8.99
C GLU A 108 -7.99 -1.99 8.13
N GLY A 109 -7.08 -1.50 7.28
CA GLY A 109 -7.37 -0.42 6.35
C GLY A 109 -8.42 -0.74 5.30
N MET A 110 -8.61 -2.01 4.94
CA MET A 110 -9.65 -2.42 3.98
C MET A 110 -11.04 -2.38 4.61
N VAL A 111 -11.18 -2.64 5.92
CA VAL A 111 -12.47 -2.52 6.63
C VAL A 111 -12.98 -1.07 6.59
N GLU A 112 -12.08 -0.08 6.61
CA GLU A 112 -12.43 1.34 6.55
C GLU A 112 -12.74 1.86 5.12
N ARG A 113 -12.57 1.05 4.07
CA ARG A 113 -12.76 1.47 2.67
C ARG A 113 -14.14 1.06 2.15
N THR A 114 -14.94 2.05 1.75
CA THR A 114 -16.21 1.85 1.03
C THR A 114 -15.98 1.31 -0.39
N GLU A 115 -17.05 0.82 -1.02
CA GLU A 115 -17.05 0.23 -2.38
C GLU A 115 -16.42 1.12 -3.46
N ASP A 116 -16.22 2.42 -3.23
CA ASP A 116 -15.58 3.34 -4.17
C ASP A 116 -14.06 3.13 -4.35
N TYR A 117 -13.42 2.35 -3.48
CA TYR A 117 -11.97 2.16 -3.46
C TYR A 117 -11.51 0.78 -3.95
N VAL A 118 -12.33 0.05 -4.73
CA VAL A 118 -12.00 -1.31 -5.21
C VAL A 118 -10.63 -1.38 -5.91
N ARG A 119 -10.22 -0.29 -6.57
CA ARG A 119 -8.91 -0.17 -7.23
C ARG A 119 -7.76 -0.15 -6.22
N ASP A 120 -7.89 0.64 -5.17
CA ASP A 120 -6.87 0.74 -4.12
C ASP A 120 -6.82 -0.55 -3.31
N THR A 121 -7.97 -1.17 -3.05
CA THR A 121 -8.07 -2.51 -2.47
C THR A 121 -7.30 -3.54 -3.32
N ALA A 122 -7.50 -3.55 -4.65
CA ALA A 122 -6.77 -4.46 -5.53
C ALA A 122 -5.26 -4.20 -5.55
N LEU A 123 -4.83 -2.94 -5.51
CA LEU A 123 -3.42 -2.57 -5.39
C LEU A 123 -2.82 -3.03 -4.05
N GLY A 124 -3.54 -2.85 -2.94
CA GLY A 124 -3.15 -3.33 -1.62
C GLY A 124 -3.02 -4.85 -1.58
N MET A 125 -3.98 -5.58 -2.15
CA MET A 125 -3.92 -7.04 -2.23
C MET A 125 -2.76 -7.54 -3.10
N ALA A 126 -2.47 -6.88 -4.22
CA ALA A 126 -1.30 -7.22 -5.04
C ALA A 126 0.01 -7.03 -4.27
N ALA A 127 0.14 -5.95 -3.48
CA ALA A 127 1.29 -5.72 -2.62
C ALA A 127 1.41 -6.79 -1.50
N ILE A 128 0.29 -7.21 -0.90
CA ILE A 128 0.27 -8.30 0.09
C ILE A 128 0.72 -9.64 -0.53
N ALA A 129 0.25 -9.96 -1.73
CA ALA A 129 0.62 -11.20 -2.40
C ALA A 129 2.13 -11.25 -2.67
N ASP A 130 2.72 -10.14 -3.13
CA ASP A 130 4.16 -10.03 -3.38
C ASP A 130 4.97 -10.18 -2.08
N ALA A 131 4.48 -9.59 -0.99
CA ALA A 131 5.05 -9.74 0.34
C ALA A 131 5.07 -11.18 0.85
N GLN A 132 3.94 -11.88 0.71
CA GLN A 132 3.79 -13.27 1.12
C GLN A 132 4.72 -14.17 0.29
N LEU A 133 4.87 -13.89 -1.00
CA LEU A 133 5.80 -14.61 -1.87
C LEU A 133 7.27 -14.42 -1.45
N GLY A 134 7.68 -13.19 -1.13
CA GLY A 134 9.00 -12.87 -0.59
C GLY A 134 9.32 -13.60 0.72
N HIS A 135 8.29 -13.89 1.53
CA HIS A 135 8.40 -14.63 2.79
C HIS A 135 8.21 -16.15 2.65
N LYS A 136 8.20 -16.70 1.43
CA LYS A 136 7.99 -18.13 1.15
C LYS A 136 6.60 -18.67 1.56
N ASN A 137 5.61 -17.80 1.76
CA ASN A 137 4.21 -18.18 1.94
C ASN A 137 3.50 -18.21 0.58
N LEU A 138 3.77 -19.25 -0.21
CA LEU A 138 3.25 -19.37 -1.58
C LEU A 138 1.72 -19.50 -1.61
N ASP A 139 1.15 -20.32 -0.72
CA ASP A 139 -0.29 -20.58 -0.72
C ASP A 139 -1.09 -19.31 -0.36
N GLY A 140 -0.62 -18.54 0.64
CA GLY A 140 -1.19 -17.24 0.97
C GLY A 140 -1.06 -16.23 -0.17
N ALA A 141 0.12 -16.19 -0.81
CA ALA A 141 0.37 -15.29 -1.94
C ALA A 141 -0.57 -15.56 -3.12
N LEU A 142 -0.78 -16.83 -3.46
CA LEU A 142 -1.67 -17.24 -4.55
C LEU A 142 -3.13 -16.93 -4.25
N ASP A 143 -3.60 -17.17 -3.02
CA ASP A 143 -4.98 -16.86 -2.65
C ASP A 143 -5.22 -15.34 -2.64
N THR A 144 -4.29 -14.56 -2.10
CA THR A 144 -4.40 -13.10 -2.09
C THR A 144 -4.34 -12.52 -3.51
N ALA A 145 -3.43 -13.02 -4.36
CA ALA A 145 -3.34 -12.61 -5.76
C ALA A 145 -4.61 -12.95 -6.55
N ARG A 146 -5.24 -14.11 -6.29
CA ARG A 146 -6.51 -14.49 -6.91
C ARG A 146 -7.62 -13.51 -6.53
N ARG A 147 -7.77 -13.17 -5.26
CA ARG A 147 -8.76 -12.18 -4.80
C ARG A 147 -8.52 -10.80 -5.43
N ALA A 148 -7.25 -10.38 -5.53
CA ALA A 148 -6.89 -9.15 -6.23
C ALA A 148 -7.32 -9.17 -7.70
N ALA A 149 -7.05 -10.28 -8.41
CA ALA A 149 -7.43 -10.45 -9.82
C ALA A 149 -8.95 -10.45 -10.03
N GLU A 150 -9.71 -11.08 -9.14
CA GLU A 150 -11.18 -11.07 -9.14
C GLU A 150 -11.74 -9.66 -8.97
N LEU A 151 -11.15 -8.86 -8.06
CA LEU A 151 -11.51 -7.45 -7.91
C LEU A 151 -11.18 -6.64 -9.18
N VAL A 152 -9.99 -6.81 -9.75
CA VAL A 152 -9.58 -6.07 -10.97
C VAL A 152 -10.45 -6.40 -12.17
N ALA A 153 -10.83 -7.68 -12.34
CA ALA A 153 -11.70 -8.11 -13.42
C ALA A 153 -13.07 -7.40 -13.40
N ARG A 154 -13.53 -6.97 -12.22
CA ARG A 154 -14.76 -6.19 -12.05
C ARG A 154 -14.62 -4.70 -12.41
N ILE A 155 -13.40 -4.15 -12.41
CA ILE A 155 -13.15 -2.69 -12.52
C ILE A 155 -12.45 -2.30 -13.83
N GLY A 156 -11.77 -3.23 -14.51
CA GLY A 156 -11.13 -2.98 -15.81
C GLY A 156 -9.87 -2.10 -15.76
N SER A 157 -9.00 -2.26 -14.75
CA SER A 157 -7.81 -1.39 -14.55
C SER A 157 -6.51 -1.97 -15.11
N ASN A 158 -5.99 -1.38 -16.19
CA ASN A 158 -4.74 -1.81 -16.86
C ASN A 158 -3.49 -1.77 -15.95
N ARG A 159 -3.38 -0.80 -15.03
CA ARG A 159 -2.21 -0.68 -14.12
C ARG A 159 -2.08 -1.86 -13.16
N VAL A 160 -3.21 -2.38 -12.67
CA VAL A 160 -3.18 -3.53 -11.75
C VAL A 160 -2.94 -4.82 -12.51
N VAL A 161 -3.45 -4.92 -13.75
CA VAL A 161 -3.12 -6.02 -14.67
C VAL A 161 -1.60 -6.11 -14.90
N ASP A 162 -0.93 -4.99 -15.11
CA ASP A 162 0.53 -4.97 -15.31
C ASP A 162 1.29 -5.42 -14.05
N GLN A 163 0.79 -5.06 -12.86
CA GLN A 163 1.38 -5.46 -11.58
C GLN A 163 1.15 -6.96 -11.29
N LEU A 164 -0.03 -7.50 -11.62
CA LEU A 164 -0.32 -8.94 -11.56
C LEU A 164 0.52 -9.76 -12.55
N ARG A 165 0.81 -9.20 -13.75
CA ARG A 165 1.74 -9.83 -14.71
C ARG A 165 3.16 -9.88 -14.17
N ALA A 166 3.63 -8.80 -13.54
CA ALA A 166 4.94 -8.78 -12.89
C ALA A 166 5.03 -9.85 -11.79
N PHE A 167 4.01 -9.96 -10.94
CA PHE A 167 3.90 -11.02 -9.93
C PHE A 167 3.93 -12.44 -10.53
N ALA A 168 3.17 -12.67 -11.60
CA ALA A 168 3.13 -13.97 -12.28
C ALA A 168 4.50 -14.37 -12.87
N GLY A 169 5.28 -13.39 -13.36
CA GLY A 169 6.66 -13.64 -13.79
C GLY A 169 7.57 -14.08 -12.64
N SER A 170 7.50 -13.38 -11.50
CA SER A 170 8.30 -13.68 -10.31
C SER A 170 7.94 -15.03 -9.67
N SER A 171 6.67 -15.40 -9.63
CA SER A 171 6.22 -16.69 -9.07
C SER A 171 6.64 -17.88 -9.93
N HIS A 172 6.64 -17.73 -11.27
CA HIS A 172 7.16 -18.75 -12.18
C HIS A 172 8.68 -18.99 -12.01
N LEU A 173 9.44 -17.92 -11.73
CA LEU A 173 10.86 -18.02 -11.40
C LEU A 173 11.09 -18.71 -10.05
N ALA A 174 10.28 -18.38 -9.04
CA ALA A 174 10.34 -19.01 -7.72
C ALA A 174 10.01 -20.51 -7.76
N SER A 175 9.06 -20.94 -8.59
CA SER A 175 8.68 -22.35 -8.72
C SER A 175 9.68 -23.21 -9.49
N ARG A 176 10.59 -22.61 -10.29
CA ARG A 176 11.67 -23.31 -11.00
C ARG A 176 12.95 -23.50 -10.19
N ARG A 177 13.09 -22.86 -9.01
CA ARG A 177 14.27 -23.09 -8.16
C ARG A 177 14.22 -24.53 -7.64
N PRO A 178 15.20 -25.40 -7.96
CA PRO A 178 15.20 -26.76 -7.45
C PRO A 178 15.23 -26.69 -5.92
N ARG A 179 14.31 -27.40 -5.25
CA ARG A 179 14.54 -27.78 -3.86
C ARG A 179 15.86 -28.53 -3.85
N SER A 180 16.91 -27.91 -3.32
CA SER A 180 18.16 -28.61 -3.03
C SER A 180 17.80 -29.76 -2.10
N SER A 181 17.65 -30.95 -2.66
CA SER A 181 17.58 -32.19 -1.93
C SER A 181 18.90 -32.30 -1.16
N ALA A 182 18.83 -32.11 0.15
CA ALA A 182 19.89 -32.54 1.04
C ALA A 182 19.96 -34.07 0.92
N THR A 183 20.82 -34.53 0.02
CA THR A 183 21.23 -35.92 -0.09
C THR A 183 22.26 -36.19 1.01
N THR A 184 21.84 -36.99 1.99
CA THR A 184 22.60 -38.03 2.71
C THR A 184 24.02 -37.70 3.22
N SER A 185 24.21 -37.85 4.54
CA SER A 185 25.38 -38.60 5.02
C SER A 185 25.04 -39.38 6.28
N THR A 186 24.87 -40.68 6.08
CA THR A 186 24.99 -41.73 7.09
C THR A 186 26.41 -41.72 7.65
N ALA A 187 26.55 -41.72 8.98
CA ALA A 187 27.65 -42.35 9.72
C ALA A 187 27.18 -42.56 11.16
#